data_AF-A0A179BPY5-F1
#
_entry.id   AF-A0A179BPY5-F1
#
_cell.length_a   1.000
_cell.length_b   1.000
_cell.length_c   1.000
_cell.angle_alpha   90.00
_cell.angle_beta   90.00
_cell.angle_gamma   90.00
#
_symmetry.space_group_name_H-M   'P 1'
#
loop_
_entity.id
_entity.type
_entity.pdbx_description
1 polymer ?
#
loop_
_entity_poly.entity_id
_entity_poly.type
_entity_poly.pdbx_seq_one_letter_code
_entity_poly.pdbx_strand_id
1 'polypeptide(L)' 'MAAATERYLYDCASDRAVFYEAENFLFPLASSDAAFRVDGDYVFCMKTERIAFWILGKQLYGHIENGELTRDPVYHYGD' A
#
# COMPACT_ATOMS: atom_id res chain seq x y z
N MET A 1 -1.65 -1.36 -24.50
CA MET A 1 -0.78 -0.83 -23.43
C MET A 1 -1.71 -0.27 -22.37
N ALA A 2 -1.94 -1.01 -21.28
CA ALA A 2 -2.68 -0.44 -20.16
C ALA A 2 -1.79 0.69 -19.60
N ALA A 3 -2.31 1.91 -19.60
CA ALA A 3 -1.63 3.01 -18.95
C ALA A 3 -1.37 2.58 -17.50
N ALA A 4 -0.11 2.57 -17.07
CA ALA A 4 0.21 2.47 -15.67
C ALA A 4 -0.38 3.73 -15.02
N THR A 5 -1.60 3.61 -14.49
CA THR A 5 -2.22 4.68 -13.72
C THR A 5 -1.36 4.79 -12.48
N GLU A 6 -0.53 5.83 -12.44
CA GLU A 6 0.26 6.19 -11.27
C GLU A 6 -0.74 6.57 -10.18
N ARG A 7 -0.83 5.75 -9.14
CA ARG A 7 -1.75 5.99 -8.01
C ARG A 7 -0.94 6.37 -6.80
N TYR A 8 -1.40 7.37 -6.07
CA TYR A 8 -0.78 7.73 -4.80
C TYR A 8 -1.56 7.12 -3.64
N LEU A 9 -0.85 6.62 -2.65
CA LEU A 9 -1.43 6.25 -1.36
C LEU A 9 -1.17 7.36 -0.36
N TYR A 10 -2.21 7.67 0.39
CA TYR A 10 -2.25 8.69 1.41
C TYR A 10 -2.39 8.05 2.77
N ASP A 11 -1.67 8.60 3.75
CA ASP A 11 -1.79 8.25 5.16
C ASP A 11 -3.13 8.75 5.70
N CYS A 12 -3.96 7.84 6.23
CA CYS A 12 -5.27 8.20 6.76
C CYS A 12 -5.19 9.12 7.98
N ALA A 13 -4.09 9.07 8.75
CA ALA A 13 -3.93 9.91 9.94
C ALA A 13 -3.50 11.34 9.60
N SER A 14 -2.68 11.51 8.56
CA SER A 14 -2.04 12.78 8.20
C SER A 14 -2.60 13.42 6.93
N ASP A 15 -3.41 12.70 6.16
CA ASP A 15 -3.92 13.08 4.83
C ASP A 15 -2.80 13.45 3.84
N ARG A 16 -1.64 12.79 3.96
CA ARG A 16 -0.46 13.06 3.14
C ARG A 16 -0.14 11.87 2.27
N ALA A 17 0.18 12.14 1.01
CA ALA A 17 0.74 11.13 0.13
C ALA A 17 2.04 10.60 0.74
N VAL A 18 2.16 9.29 0.80
CA VAL A 18 3.30 8.58 1.40
C VAL A 18 3.93 7.58 0.43
N PHE A 19 3.12 6.96 -0.43
CA PHE A 19 3.59 6.04 -1.46
C PHE A 19 3.02 6.41 -2.82
N TYR A 20 3.73 6.03 -3.88
CA TYR A 20 3.19 5.95 -5.23
C TYR A 20 3.25 4.50 -5.72
N GLU A 21 2.21 4.08 -6.42
CA GLU A 21 2.08 2.78 -7.06
C GLU A 21 2.54 2.87 -8.51
N ALA A 22 3.49 2.02 -8.88
CA ALA A 22 3.90 1.80 -10.26
C ALA A 22 4.08 0.31 -10.53
N GLU A 23 3.48 -0.21 -11.61
CA GLU A 23 3.61 -1.60 -12.05
C GLU A 23 3.33 -2.66 -10.96
N ASN A 24 2.42 -2.36 -10.02
CA ASN A 24 2.08 -3.16 -8.83
C ASN A 24 3.14 -3.12 -7.70
N PHE A 25 3.99 -2.10 -7.66
CA PHE A 25 4.91 -1.87 -6.55
C PHE A 25 4.62 -0.52 -5.91
N LEU A 26 4.71 -0.47 -4.58
CA LEU A 26 4.58 0.76 -3.81
C LEU A 26 5.96 1.28 -3.44
N PHE A 27 6.23 2.49 -3.89
CA PHE A 27 7.46 3.20 -3.66
C PHE A 27 7.21 4.34 -2.68
N PRO A 28 7.96 4.43 -1.56
CA PRO A 28 7.85 5.55 -0.65
C PRO A 28 8.24 6.83 -1.39
N LEU A 29 7.53 7.95 -1.19
CA LEU A 29 7.93 9.22 -1.83
C LEU A 29 9.33 9.70 -1.40
N ALA A 30 9.82 9.21 -0.27
CA ALA A 30 11.16 9.50 0.24
C ALA A 30 12.27 8.58 -0.32
N SER A 31 11.94 7.56 -1.12
CA SER A 31 12.90 6.57 -1.63
C SER A 31 12.60 6.15 -3.07
N SER A 32 13.62 5.72 -3.81
CA SER A 32 13.44 5.15 -5.15
C SER A 32 13.26 3.63 -5.13
N ASP A 33 13.41 2.99 -3.98
CA ASP A 33 13.25 1.54 -3.82
C ASP A 33 11.80 1.16 -3.49
N ALA A 34 11.31 0.10 -4.14
CA ALA A 34 10.00 -0.47 -3.83
C ALA A 34 9.99 -1.01 -2.39
N ALA A 35 9.18 -0.41 -1.52
CA ALA A 35 9.01 -0.88 -0.15
C ALA A 35 7.99 -2.02 -0.09
N PHE A 36 6.98 -1.98 -0.96
CA PHE A 36 5.94 -2.99 -0.99
C PHE A 36 5.61 -3.42 -2.42
N ARG A 37 5.02 -4.61 -2.54
CA ARG A 37 4.47 -5.16 -3.77
C ARG A 37 2.99 -5.43 -3.57
N VAL A 38 2.17 -5.00 -4.51
CA VAL A 38 0.75 -5.28 -4.60
C VAL A 38 0.56 -6.56 -5.40
N ASP A 39 -0.21 -7.50 -4.87
CA ASP A 39 -0.58 -8.75 -5.51
C ASP A 39 -2.07 -9.03 -5.21
N GLY A 40 -2.92 -8.65 -6.17
CA GLY A 40 -4.38 -8.65 -5.97
C GLY A 40 -4.80 -7.69 -4.86
N ASP A 41 -5.49 -8.24 -3.84
CA ASP A 41 -5.94 -7.49 -2.67
C ASP A 41 -4.89 -7.44 -1.55
N TYR A 42 -3.71 -8.02 -1.73
CA TYR A 42 -2.68 -8.08 -0.68
C TYR A 42 -1.46 -7.24 -1.03
N VAL A 43 -0.87 -6.63 0.00
CA VAL A 43 0.36 -5.85 -0.12
C VAL A 43 1.45 -6.52 0.71
N PHE A 44 2.52 -6.91 0.05
CA PHE A 44 3.66 -7.60 0.64
C PHE A 44 4.81 -6.63 0.87
N CYS A 45 5.43 -6.68 2.04
CA CYS A 45 6.66 -5.94 2.29
C CYS A 45 7.83 -6.62 1.59
N MET A 46 8.53 -5.88 0.73
CA MET A 46 9.68 -6.38 -0.03
C MET A 46 10.86 -6.77 0.88
N LYS A 47 10.93 -6.18 2.09
CA LYS A 47 12.02 -6.44 3.04
C LYS A 47 11.82 -7.70 3.87
N THR A 48 10.58 -8.03 4.22
CA THR A 48 10.25 -9.15 5.11
C THR A 48 9.53 -10.30 4.41
N GLU A 49 9.11 -10.10 3.15
CA GLU A 49 8.33 -11.04 2.34
C GLU A 49 7.02 -11.48 3.02
N ARG A 50 6.48 -10.63 3.90
CA ARG A 50 5.21 -10.85 4.61
C ARG A 50 4.14 -9.90 4.12
N ILE A 51 2.88 -10.33 4.25
CA ILE A 51 1.73 -9.47 4.06
C ILE A 51 1.82 -8.34 5.08
N ALA A 52 1.90 -7.11 4.59
CA ALA A 52 1.95 -5.89 5.37
C ALA A 52 0.59 -5.20 5.38
N PHE A 53 -0.16 -5.26 4.27
CA PHE A 53 -1.49 -4.65 4.19
C PHE A 53 -2.47 -5.49 3.36
N TRP A 54 -3.75 -5.26 3.61
CA TRP A 54 -4.86 -5.77 2.81
C TRP A 54 -5.66 -4.60 2.23
N ILE A 55 -5.91 -4.66 0.92
CA ILE A 55 -6.66 -3.67 0.15
C ILE A 55 -8.12 -4.07 0.16
N LEU A 56 -8.99 -3.17 0.65
CA LEU A 56 -10.43 -3.28 0.55
C LEU A 56 -10.97 -2.03 -0.15
N GLY A 57 -11.27 -2.17 -1.45
CA GLY A 57 -11.69 -1.06 -2.29
C GLY A 57 -10.57 -0.05 -2.51
N LYS A 58 -10.65 1.11 -1.84
CA LYS A 58 -9.60 2.15 -1.86
C LYS A 58 -8.78 2.21 -0.56
N GLN A 59 -9.14 1.42 0.44
CA GLN A 59 -8.55 1.50 1.78
C GLN A 59 -7.58 0.35 2.01
N LEU A 60 -6.49 0.61 2.72
CA LEU A 60 -5.50 -0.38 3.09
C LEU A 60 -5.49 -0.55 4.60
N TYR A 61 -5.69 -1.78 5.03
CA TYR A 61 -5.67 -2.18 6.43
C TYR A 61 -4.32 -2.82 6.74
N GLY A 62 -3.69 -2.41 7.84
CA GLY A 62 -2.43 -2.99 8.29
C GLY A 62 -2.63 -4.44 8.72
N HIS A 63 -1.77 -5.33 8.26
CA HIS A 63 -1.73 -6.69 8.75
C HIS A 63 -0.94 -6.72 10.07
N ILE A 64 -1.59 -7.13 11.15
CA ILE A 64 -0.97 -7.31 12.47
C ILE A 64 -0.62 -8.79 12.68
N GLU A 65 0.24 -9.08 13.65
CA GLU A 65 0.64 -10.46 13.95
C GLU A 65 -0.60 -11.33 14.28
N ASN A 66 -0.52 -12.64 14.01
CA ASN A 66 -1.61 -13.63 14.09
C ASN A 66 -2.71 -13.56 13.01
N GLY A 67 -2.54 -12.77 11.95
CA GLY A 67 -3.50 -12.75 10.83
C GLY A 67 -4.68 -11.81 11.05
N GLU A 68 -4.62 -11.00 12.10
CA GLU A 68 -5.59 -9.93 12.33
C GLU A 68 -5.24 -8.71 11.46
N LEU A 69 -6.23 -7.86 11.22
CA LEU A 69 -6.09 -6.60 10.50
C LEU A 69 -6.32 -5.43 11.46
N THR A 70 -5.73 -4.27 11.17
CA THR A 70 -6.04 -3.04 11.88
C THR A 70 -7.54 -2.76 11.79
N ARG A 71 -8.12 -2.24 12.87
CA ARG A 71 -9.54 -1.89 12.91
C ARG A 71 -9.90 -0.78 11.93
N ASP A 72 -8.97 0.16 11.77
CA ASP A 72 -9.09 1.33 10.91
C ASP A 72 -8.08 1.23 9.75
N PRO A 73 -8.39 1.81 8.59
CA PRO A 73 -7.48 1.84 7.46
C PRO A 73 -6.25 2.70 7.78
N VAL A 74 -5.07 2.19 7.44
CA VAL A 74 -3.80 2.89 7.62
C VAL A 74 -3.54 3.82 6.44
N TYR A 75 -3.79 3.33 5.22
CA TYR A 75 -3.63 4.10 4.00
C TYR A 75 -4.89 4.06 3.15
N HIS A 76 -4.99 4.98 2.20
CA HIS A 76 -6.00 4.93 1.15
C HIS A 76 -5.45 5.40 -0.18
N TYR A 77 -5.95 4.85 -1.28
CA TYR A 77 -5.68 5.34 -2.63
C TYR A 77 -6.37 6.68 -2.86
N GLY A 78 -5.61 7.67 -3.31
CA GLY A 78 -6.17 8.92 -3.83
C GLY A 78 -6.97 8.67 -5.10
N ASP A 79 -8.01 9.47 -5.29
CA ASP A 79 -8.82 9.50 -6.52
C ASP A 79 -8.13 10.27 -7.64
#